data_AF-A0A961VAG7-F1
#
_entry.id   AF-A0A961VAG7-F1
#
_cell.length_a   1.000
_cell.length_b   1.000
_cell.length_c   1.000
_cell.angle_alpha   90.00
_cell.angle_beta   90.00
_cell.angle_gamma   90.00
#
_symmetry.space_group_name_H-M   'P 1'
#
loop_
_entity.id
_entity.type
_entity.pdbx_description
1 polymer ?
#
loop_
_entity_poly.entity_id
_entity_poly.type
_entity_poly.pdbx_seq_one_letter_code
_entity_poly.pdbx_strand_id
1 'polypeptide(L)'
;MTKAFIAGCSGLALSAYEHAFFADQQPWGLILFKRNCDTPDQIRALVDDFRGVVDRPDAPVLIDQEGGRVQRLGPPQWPAYPSPAALVAAADGDEARLGRLAYLHGRL
;
A
#
# COMPACT_ATOMS: atom_id res chain seq x y z
N MET A 1 14.60 -18.50 4.38
CA MET A 1 13.53 -18.53 5.41
C MET A 1 13.03 -17.11 5.59
N THR A 2 11.70 -16.91 5.61
CA THR A 2 11.10 -15.59 5.82
C THR A 2 11.42 -15.05 7.22
N LYS A 3 11.83 -13.79 7.30
CA LYS A 3 12.18 -13.09 8.55
C LYS A 3 11.05 -12.15 8.96
N ALA A 4 10.91 -11.93 10.27
CA ALA A 4 9.81 -11.17 10.86
C ALA A 4 10.02 -9.64 10.78
N PHE A 5 10.15 -9.11 9.57
CA PHE A 5 10.18 -7.67 9.33
C PHE A 5 9.51 -7.29 8.00
N ILE A 6 9.07 -6.04 7.91
CA ILE A 6 8.51 -5.44 6.70
C ILE A 6 9.55 -4.46 6.15
N ALA A 7 9.84 -4.55 4.86
CA ALA A 7 10.78 -3.66 4.19
C ALA A 7 10.04 -2.54 3.44
N GLY A 8 10.70 -1.42 3.23
CA GLY A 8 10.33 -0.46 2.19
C GLY A 8 11.40 -0.44 1.10
N CYS A 9 11.09 0.19 -0.04
CA CYS A 9 12.07 0.47 -1.09
C CYS A 9 12.22 1.98 -1.33
N SER A 10 13.32 2.33 -1.98
CA SER A 10 13.77 3.69 -2.20
C SER A 10 13.00 4.42 -3.31
N GLY A 11 12.60 3.71 -4.37
CA GLY A 11 12.01 4.33 -5.56
C GLY A 11 10.85 3.55 -6.19
N LEU A 12 10.62 3.83 -7.47
CA LEU A 12 9.53 3.24 -8.28
C LEU A 12 9.84 1.83 -8.79
N ALA A 13 11.08 1.37 -8.65
CA ALA A 13 11.54 0.03 -9.00
C ALA A 13 12.60 -0.40 -7.97
N LEU A 14 12.82 -1.70 -7.84
CA LEU A 14 13.91 -2.20 -7.01
C LEU A 14 15.25 -1.92 -7.69
N SER A 15 16.18 -1.41 -6.90
CA SER A 15 17.59 -1.34 -7.30
C SER A 15 18.24 -2.71 -7.23
N ALA A 16 19.34 -2.92 -7.95
CA ALA A 16 20.12 -4.16 -7.87
C ALA A 16 20.55 -4.50 -6.43
N TYR A 17 20.80 -3.48 -5.59
CA TYR A 17 21.08 -3.65 -4.17
C TYR A 17 19.86 -4.18 -3.42
N GLU A 18 18.68 -3.60 -3.62
CA GLU A 18 17.44 -4.05 -2.98
C GLU A 18 17.06 -5.46 -3.43
N HIS A 19 17.27 -5.81 -4.70
CA HIS A 19 17.14 -7.19 -5.18
C HIS A 19 18.00 -8.16 -4.36
N ALA A 20 19.31 -7.88 -4.26
CA ALA A 20 20.24 -8.74 -3.53
C ALA A 20 19.88 -8.81 -2.03
N PHE A 21 19.54 -7.66 -1.43
CA PHE A 21 19.16 -7.57 -0.03
C PHE A 21 17.87 -8.34 0.26
N PHE A 22 16.82 -8.20 -0.55
CA PHE A 22 15.56 -8.91 -0.33
C PHE A 22 15.69 -10.41 -0.60
N ALA A 23 16.49 -10.82 -1.59
CA ALA A 23 16.80 -12.22 -1.84
C ALA A 23 17.48 -12.88 -0.64
N ASP A 24 18.45 -12.21 -0.01
CA ASP A 24 19.17 -12.71 1.18
C ASP A 24 18.34 -12.61 2.48
N GLN A 25 17.66 -11.48 2.67
CA GLN A 25 17.01 -11.16 3.94
C GLN A 25 15.58 -11.68 4.04
N GLN A 26 14.89 -11.93 2.93
CA GLN A 26 13.58 -12.57 2.88
C GLN A 26 12.56 -11.91 3.83
N PRO A 27 12.24 -10.61 3.68
CA PRO A 27 11.25 -9.93 4.52
C PRO A 27 9.87 -10.61 4.47
N TRP A 28 9.09 -10.42 5.53
CA TRP A 28 7.71 -10.88 5.56
C TRP A 28 6.83 -10.09 4.58
N GLY A 29 7.10 -8.81 4.31
CA GLY A 29 6.34 -8.05 3.33
C GLY A 29 7.02 -6.76 2.90
N LEU A 30 6.40 -6.06 1.97
CA LEU A 30 6.80 -4.74 1.48
C LEU A 30 5.78 -3.70 1.94
N ILE A 31 6.21 -2.52 2.38
CA ILE A 31 5.32 -1.37 2.61
C ILE A 31 5.62 -0.26 1.59
N LEU A 32 4.58 0.22 0.92
CA LEU A 32 4.66 1.28 -0.08
C LEU A 32 4.48 2.66 0.57
N PHE A 33 5.34 3.60 0.18
CA PHE A 33 5.23 5.01 0.50
C PHE A 33 4.90 5.81 -0.75
N LYS A 34 4.59 7.11 -0.58
CA LYS A 34 4.26 8.01 -1.69
C LYS A 34 5.31 8.00 -2.81
N ARG A 35 6.59 7.89 -2.47
CA ARG A 35 7.71 7.83 -3.44
C ARG A 35 7.74 6.56 -4.30
N ASN A 36 6.97 5.53 -3.94
CA ASN A 36 6.92 4.24 -4.62
C ASN A 36 5.71 4.13 -5.58
N CYS A 37 4.84 5.15 -5.59
CA CYS A 37 3.56 5.13 -6.30
C CYS A 37 3.53 6.22 -7.39
N ASP A 38 3.57 5.80 -8.66
CA ASP A 38 3.42 6.69 -9.81
C ASP A 38 2.18 6.32 -10.65
N THR A 39 2.20 5.15 -11.29
CA THR A 39 1.09 4.66 -12.12
C THR A 39 0.64 3.27 -11.68
N PRO A 40 -0.62 2.86 -11.97
CA PRO A 40 -1.08 1.51 -11.66
C PRO A 40 -0.20 0.40 -12.23
N ASP A 41 0.30 0.57 -13.46
CA ASP A 41 1.16 -0.40 -14.12
C ASP A 41 2.55 -0.48 -13.47
N GLN A 42 3.14 0.67 -13.12
CA GLN A 42 4.40 0.73 -12.40
C GLN A 42 4.30 0.06 -11.02
N ILE A 43 3.23 0.32 -10.26
CA ILE A 43 3.03 -0.30 -8.94
C ILE A 43 2.89 -1.82 -9.08
N ARG A 44 2.13 -2.30 -10.08
CA ARG A 44 2.02 -3.74 -10.36
C ARG A 44 3.39 -4.34 -10.67
N ALA A 45 4.18 -3.71 -11.52
CA ALA A 45 5.54 -4.18 -11.82
C ALA A 45 6.44 -4.23 -10.57
N LEU A 46 6.42 -3.20 -9.71
CA LEU A 46 7.20 -3.19 -8.46
C LEU A 46 6.76 -4.31 -7.49
N VAL A 47 5.46 -4.56 -7.38
CA VAL A 47 4.92 -5.62 -6.52
C VAL A 47 5.28 -7.00 -7.05
N ASP A 48 5.14 -7.22 -8.35
CA ASP A 48 5.49 -8.48 -9.00
C ASP A 48 6.99 -8.76 -8.89
N ASP A 49 7.82 -7.73 -9.07
CA ASP A 49 9.27 -7.80 -8.93
C ASP A 49 9.68 -8.17 -7.49
N PHE A 50 9.14 -7.48 -6.48
CA PHE A 50 9.38 -7.83 -5.07
C PHE A 50 8.98 -9.28 -4.77
N ARG A 51 7.80 -9.72 -5.21
CA ARG A 51 7.30 -11.09 -5.00
C ARG A 51 8.16 -12.13 -5.70
N GLY A 52 8.69 -11.82 -6.88
CA GLY A 52 9.66 -12.66 -7.59
C GLY A 52 10.98 -12.78 -6.83
N VAL A 53 11.50 -11.67 -6.30
CA VAL A 53 12.76 -11.67 -5.53
C VAL A 53 12.68 -12.48 -4.23
N VAL A 54 11.55 -12.41 -3.54
CA VAL A 54 11.33 -13.20 -2.31
C VAL A 54 10.74 -14.59 -2.57
N ASP A 55 10.56 -14.98 -3.84
CA ASP A 55 9.94 -16.23 -4.29
C ASP A 55 8.64 -16.56 -3.54
N ARG A 56 7.78 -15.55 -3.39
CA ARG A 56 6.53 -15.66 -2.62
C ARG A 56 5.41 -14.85 -3.28
N PRO A 57 4.59 -15.49 -4.13
CA PRO A 57 3.50 -14.83 -4.85
C PRO A 57 2.45 -14.18 -3.95
N ASP A 58 2.31 -14.67 -2.71
CA ASP A 58 1.37 -14.19 -1.71
C ASP A 58 2.01 -13.20 -0.71
N ALA A 59 3.24 -12.73 -0.95
CA ALA A 59 3.88 -11.79 -0.04
C ALA A 59 3.00 -10.55 0.17
N PRO A 60 2.69 -10.18 1.43
CA PRO A 60 1.93 -8.99 1.74
C PRO A 60 2.62 -7.73 1.23
N VAL A 61 1.81 -6.87 0.61
CA VAL A 61 2.19 -5.51 0.27
C VAL A 61 1.26 -4.58 1.01
N LEU A 62 1.83 -3.79 1.91
CA LEU A 62 1.13 -2.89 2.82
C LEU A 62 1.20 -1.45 2.29
N ILE A 63 0.25 -0.63 2.70
CA ILE A 63 0.20 0.78 2.35
C ILE A 63 -0.66 1.55 3.37
N ASP A 64 -0.25 2.77 3.70
CA ASP A 64 -1.09 3.69 4.48
C ASP A 64 -2.05 4.45 3.56
N GLN A 65 -3.21 3.85 3.27
CA GLN A 65 -4.24 4.43 2.41
C GLN A 65 -5.47 4.80 3.23
N GLU A 66 -5.31 5.75 4.15
CA GLU A 66 -6.38 6.21 5.04
C GLU A 66 -7.30 7.27 4.43
N GLY A 67 -6.82 8.03 3.43
CA GLY A 67 -7.54 9.16 2.83
C GLY A 67 -7.19 10.52 3.44
N GLY A 68 -7.58 11.59 2.75
CA GLY A 68 -7.20 12.96 3.08
C GLY A 68 -5.68 13.15 3.08
N ARG A 69 -5.11 13.57 4.22
CA ARG A 69 -3.66 13.81 4.38
C ARG A 69 -2.81 12.54 4.26
N VAL A 70 -3.36 11.39 4.65
CA VAL A 70 -2.63 10.11 4.65
C VAL A 70 -3.16 9.24 3.51
N GLN A 71 -2.71 9.58 2.32
CA GLN A 71 -3.10 8.93 1.07
C GLN A 71 -1.87 8.79 0.19
N ARG A 72 -1.49 7.56 -0.19
CA ARG A 72 -0.34 7.31 -1.09
C ARG A 72 -0.79 7.22 -2.54
N LEU A 73 -1.93 6.57 -2.79
CA LEU A 73 -2.58 6.48 -4.10
C LEU A 73 -3.60 7.60 -4.22
N GLY A 74 -3.40 8.55 -5.12
CA GLY A 74 -4.34 9.66 -5.30
C GLY A 74 -4.43 10.20 -6.72
N PRO A 75 -5.16 11.31 -6.92
CA PRO A 75 -5.37 11.87 -8.25
C PRO A 75 -4.05 12.16 -8.97
N PRO A 76 -3.99 12.01 -10.31
CA PRO A 76 -5.13 11.76 -11.20
C PRO A 76 -5.53 10.29 -11.36
N GLN A 77 -4.67 9.33 -10.96
CA GLN A 77 -4.90 7.92 -11.27
C GLN A 77 -5.88 7.22 -10.31
N TRP A 78 -6.02 7.77 -9.10
CA TRP A 78 -6.96 7.27 -8.09
C TRP A 78 -7.84 8.40 -7.57
N PRO A 79 -9.03 8.08 -7.02
CA PRO A 79 -9.87 9.09 -6.38
C PRO A 79 -9.16 9.82 -5.23
N ALA A 80 -9.59 11.06 -4.95
CA ALA A 80 -9.30 11.68 -3.66
C ALA A 80 -10.18 11.04 -2.59
N TYR A 81 -9.59 10.29 -1.67
CA TYR A 81 -10.34 9.60 -0.63
C TYR A 81 -10.65 10.56 0.53
N PRO A 82 -11.85 10.50 1.12
CA PRO A 82 -12.20 11.32 2.27
C PRO A 82 -11.31 10.96 3.46
N SER A 83 -11.03 11.93 4.34
CA SER A 83 -10.36 11.62 5.60
C SER A 83 -11.28 10.81 6.54
N PRO A 84 -10.73 10.04 7.50
CA PRO A 84 -11.55 9.36 8.51
C PRO A 84 -12.50 10.31 9.25
N ALA A 85 -12.06 11.54 9.56
CA ALA A 85 -12.91 12.55 10.19
C ALA A 85 -14.09 12.97 9.29
N ALA A 86 -13.88 13.04 7.97
CA ALA A 86 -14.94 13.33 7.01
C ALA A 86 -15.94 12.16 6.91
N LEU A 87 -15.49 10.91 7.05
CA LEU A 87 -16.39 9.75 7.12
C LEU A 87 -17.28 9.81 8.38
N VAL A 88 -16.70 10.14 9.53
CA VAL A 88 -17.45 10.33 10.78
C VAL A 88 -18.47 11.45 10.65
N ALA A 89 -18.08 12.60 10.09
CA ALA A 89 -18.99 13.71 9.84
C ALA A 89 -20.13 13.32 8.87
N ALA A 90 -19.82 12.58 7.81
CA ALA A 90 -20.81 12.13 6.83
C ALA A 90 -21.75 11.05 7.37
N ALA A 91 -21.37 10.33 8.43
CA ALA A 91 -22.23 9.36 9.10
C ALA A 91 -23.31 10.03 9.96
N ASP A 92 -23.08 11.27 10.42
CA ASP A 92 -24.05 12.05 11.20
C ASP A 92 -24.57 11.29 12.44
N GLY A 93 -23.65 10.63 13.16
CA GLY A 93 -23.97 9.84 14.36
C GLY A 93 -24.58 8.45 14.11
N ASP A 94 -24.88 8.07 12.86
CA ASP A 94 -25.35 6.72 12.52
C ASP A 94 -24.18 5.73 12.43
N GLU A 95 -24.07 4.83 13.41
CA GLU A 95 -23.01 3.81 13.49
C GLU A 95 -23.05 2.81 12.33
N ALA A 96 -24.24 2.40 11.88
CA ALA A 96 -24.38 1.47 10.77
C ALA A 96 -23.91 2.12 9.46
N ARG A 97 -24.24 3.40 9.28
CA ARG A 97 -23.74 4.21 8.18
C ARG A 97 -22.24 4.40 8.25
N LEU A 98 -21.67 4.71 9.43
CA LEU A 98 -20.23 4.83 9.62
C LEU A 98 -19.50 3.53 9.27
N GLY A 99 -20.01 2.39 9.76
CA GLY A 99 -19.47 1.08 9.42
C GLY A 99 -19.48 0.80 7.92
N ARG A 100 -20.58 1.17 7.23
CA ARG A 100 -20.66 1.05 5.77
C ARG A 100 -19.69 1.97 5.04
N LEU A 101 -19.54 3.22 5.49
CA LEU A 101 -18.60 4.17 4.91
C LEU A 101 -17.15 3.70 5.07
N ALA A 102 -16.76 3.25 6.27
CA ALA A 102 -15.44 2.70 6.54
C ALA A 102 -15.17 1.43 5.71
N TYR A 103 -16.16 0.55 5.57
CA TYR A 103 -16.06 -0.64 4.72
C TYR A 103 -15.84 -0.30 3.23
N LEU A 104 -16.61 0.64 2.70
CA LEU A 104 -16.46 1.09 1.31
C LEU A 104 -15.12 1.80 1.09
N HIS A 105 -14.65 2.54 2.09
CA HIS A 105 -13.36 3.22 2.06
C HIS A 105 -12.18 2.25 2.03
N GLY A 106 -12.25 1.15 2.79
CA GLY A 106 -11.24 0.08 2.78
C GLY A 106 -11.30 -0.83 1.56
N ARG A 107 -12.41 -0.82 0.80
CA ARG A 107 -12.53 -1.47 -0.51
C ARG A 107 -12.07 -0.52 -1.61
N LEU A 108 -10.75 -0.39 -1.73
CA LEU A 108 -10.10 0.04 -2.96
C LEU A 108 -10.33 -1.00 -4.06
#